data_AF-A0A8D8SGQ3-F1
#
_entry.id   AF-A0A8D8SGQ3-F1
#
_cell.length_a   1.000
_cell.length_b   1.000
_cell.length_c   1.000
_cell.angle_alpha   90.00
_cell.angle_beta   90.00
_cell.angle_gamma   90.00
#
_symmetry.space_group_name_H-M   'P 1'
#
loop_
_entity.id
_entity.type
_entity.pdbx_description
1 polymer ?
#
loop_
_entity_poly.entity_id
_entity_poly.type
_entity_poly.pdbx_seq_one_letter_code
_entity_poly.pdbx_strand_id
1 'polypeptide(L)'
;MRPISSTLLYLVLLISPTLGDYYSSLLNVERLFEAEDMIVKSIEDYIEASETLLDQCEEALDIWETNHKRDAADPTEFVKVPTNGFKLVKRNTVDLDLMVERFLQPVLKDFLNSTATLDKLPTESDLYETTWAVTKLSYVYDIPLETFLLGGELGYGEDYVTYEPVRGDEMVIFLQQLYSNQFNIDNFFNGDFYNHILDGIKDVLPLSGRKRSTAIDYFLRMTNFLRDQVNPFMLKKIVEEVILILGADERLLKAEAKILDRTYEIEHQNTTKAEKFQQLCRGEVERSVKLLSKLKCYYQHNSRSYFLLIAPVKVEQLNLEPEILLFHDILTERQMETVKKNAAPGMERSKILVETTEGSDTEVSPLRLTHQSKLGIDSEYVNNISQLTEDITGLDRTGFEPFSVNIYGVGGYYLYHLDSSELSDKARSATMLFYLSDVQLGGATVFPFFNLTVPPRKGSAIFWYNLHTSGNTDFRMAHASCPVLLGYKWIATYWVLHQHQTFRFPCIPNDLYTTHDDLYLKEYVVIPELQQQ
;
A
#
# COMPACT_ATOMS: atom_id res chain seq x y z
N MET A 1 -46.68 21.43 23.89
CA MET A 1 -47.35 20.70 22.77
C MET A 1 -46.62 19.37 22.56
N ARG A 2 -47.25 18.39 21.89
CA ARG A 2 -46.59 17.19 21.28
C ARG A 2 -45.93 17.59 19.94
N PRO A 3 -45.23 16.71 19.17
CA PRO A 3 -44.77 15.32 19.41
C PRO A 3 -43.19 15.29 19.46
N ILE A 4 -42.36 14.29 19.09
CA ILE A 4 -42.47 12.94 18.47
C ILE A 4 -41.37 12.02 19.06
N SER A 5 -41.66 10.74 19.33
CA SER A 5 -40.69 9.61 19.33
C SER A 5 -41.45 8.28 19.53
N SER A 6 -41.11 7.13 18.96
CA SER A 6 -40.44 6.78 17.69
C SER A 6 -40.90 5.38 17.29
N THR A 7 -41.45 5.19 16.09
CA THR A 7 -42.01 3.89 15.65
C THR A 7 -40.96 3.02 14.97
N LEU A 8 -40.58 1.88 15.56
CA LEU A 8 -40.07 0.74 14.78
C LEU A 8 -40.13 -0.64 15.48
N LEU A 9 -41.29 -1.01 16.06
CA LEU A 9 -41.51 -2.40 16.46
C LEU A 9 -41.86 -3.23 15.20
N TYR A 10 -40.87 -3.88 14.59
CA TYR A 10 -41.09 -4.65 13.36
C TYR A 10 -41.87 -5.94 13.63
N LEU A 11 -42.91 -6.16 12.84
CA LEU A 11 -43.88 -7.23 13.03
C LEU A 11 -43.31 -8.59 12.55
N VAL A 12 -42.69 -9.36 13.44
CA VAL A 12 -42.20 -10.72 13.14
C VAL A 12 -43.09 -11.77 13.81
N LEU A 13 -43.95 -12.36 12.98
CA LEU A 13 -44.60 -13.68 13.13
C LEU A 13 -45.38 -13.96 14.44
N LEU A 14 -46.70 -13.79 14.33
CA LEU A 14 -47.71 -14.50 15.14
C LEU A 14 -47.65 -16.03 14.89
N ILE A 15 -46.69 -16.71 15.52
CA ILE A 15 -46.79 -18.13 15.85
C ILE A 15 -46.43 -18.26 17.33
N SER A 16 -47.43 -18.11 18.19
CA SER A 16 -47.30 -18.49 19.59
C SER A 16 -47.24 -20.02 19.69
N PRO A 17 -46.11 -20.65 20.07
CA PRO A 17 -46.22 -21.97 20.68
C PRO A 17 -47.08 -21.80 21.93
N THR A 18 -48.12 -22.63 22.07
CA THR A 18 -48.88 -22.70 23.31
C THR A 18 -47.91 -22.95 24.46
N LEU A 19 -48.03 -22.23 25.58
CA LEU A 19 -47.42 -22.65 26.83
C LEU A 19 -48.08 -23.97 27.24
N GLY A 20 -47.53 -25.08 26.75
CA GLY A 20 -47.75 -26.38 27.34
C GLY A 20 -47.09 -26.34 28.70
N ASP A 21 -47.90 -26.43 29.75
CA ASP A 21 -47.46 -26.45 31.15
C ASP A 21 -46.20 -27.31 31.30
N TYR A 22 -45.13 -26.78 31.91
CA TYR A 22 -43.85 -27.50 32.01
C TYR A 22 -44.00 -28.87 32.67
N TYR A 23 -44.90 -29.00 33.66
CA TYR A 23 -45.22 -30.26 34.34
C TYR A 23 -45.97 -31.30 33.46
N SER A 24 -46.48 -30.91 32.28
CA SER A 24 -47.34 -31.77 31.45
C SER A 24 -46.58 -32.85 30.65
N SER A 25 -45.25 -32.75 30.55
CA SER A 25 -44.40 -33.85 30.08
C SER A 25 -43.03 -33.82 30.74
N LEU A 26 -42.50 -35.00 31.11
CA LEU A 26 -41.21 -35.14 31.78
C LEU A 26 -40.07 -34.48 30.98
N LEU A 27 -40.09 -34.65 29.65
CA LEU A 27 -39.14 -34.09 28.70
C LEU A 27 -39.05 -32.55 28.72
N ASN A 28 -40.14 -31.86 29.08
CA ASN A 28 -40.11 -30.40 29.23
C ASN A 28 -39.51 -29.96 30.58
N VAL A 29 -39.60 -30.80 31.62
CA VAL A 29 -38.95 -30.55 32.91
C VAL A 29 -37.45 -30.87 32.83
N GLU A 30 -37.06 -31.94 32.14
CA GLU A 30 -35.65 -32.27 31.87
C GLU A 30 -34.94 -31.12 31.13
N ARG A 31 -35.58 -30.54 30.11
CA ARG A 31 -35.09 -29.34 29.41
C ARG A 31 -35.07 -28.06 30.26
N LEU A 32 -35.92 -27.98 31.29
CA LEU A 32 -35.86 -26.87 32.24
C LEU A 32 -34.63 -27.01 33.15
N PHE A 33 -34.23 -28.23 33.48
CA PHE A 33 -32.99 -28.52 34.20
C PHE A 33 -31.74 -28.20 33.35
N GLU A 34 -31.73 -28.56 32.06
CA GLU A 34 -30.67 -28.14 31.12
C GLU A 34 -30.57 -26.61 31.03
N ALA A 35 -31.70 -25.89 31.05
CA ALA A 35 -31.72 -24.43 31.07
C ALA A 35 -31.30 -23.84 32.42
N GLU A 36 -31.60 -24.50 33.54
CA GLU A 36 -31.16 -24.12 34.88
C GLU A 36 -29.65 -24.30 35.03
N ASP A 37 -29.06 -25.41 34.58
CA ASP A 37 -27.61 -25.61 34.51
C ASP A 37 -26.93 -24.52 33.65
N MET A 38 -27.52 -24.14 32.51
CA MET A 38 -27.01 -23.03 31.69
C MET A 38 -27.12 -21.66 32.39
N ILE A 39 -28.15 -21.43 33.20
CA ILE A 39 -28.32 -20.19 33.97
C ILE A 39 -27.33 -20.15 35.16
N VAL A 40 -27.20 -21.25 35.91
CA VAL A 40 -26.23 -21.39 37.01
C VAL A 40 -24.83 -21.15 36.48
N LYS A 41 -24.45 -21.83 35.39
CA LYS A 41 -23.14 -21.60 34.76
C LYS A 41 -22.98 -20.16 34.28
N SER A 42 -24.00 -19.56 33.65
CA SER A 42 -23.95 -18.15 33.21
C SER A 42 -23.83 -17.17 34.38
N ILE A 43 -24.19 -17.56 35.60
CA ILE A 43 -23.97 -16.79 36.84
C ILE A 43 -22.57 -17.04 37.39
N GLU A 44 -22.07 -18.28 37.38
CA GLU A 44 -20.68 -18.61 37.75
C GLU A 44 -19.66 -17.92 36.83
N ASP A 45 -19.83 -18.05 35.51
CA ASP A 45 -19.03 -17.37 34.48
C ASP A 45 -19.06 -15.82 34.69
N TYR A 46 -20.18 -15.26 35.14
CA TYR A 46 -20.32 -13.82 35.44
C TYR A 46 -19.64 -13.41 36.77
N ILE A 47 -19.70 -14.26 37.80
CA ILE A 47 -19.01 -14.04 39.08
C ILE A 47 -17.50 -14.06 38.86
N GLU A 48 -16.94 -15.11 38.22
CA GLU A 48 -15.51 -15.18 37.90
C GLU A 48 -15.07 -13.98 37.03
N ALA A 49 -15.89 -13.60 36.04
CA ALA A 49 -15.62 -12.44 35.21
C ALA A 49 -15.54 -11.13 36.01
N SER A 50 -16.37 -10.99 37.06
CA SER A 50 -16.52 -9.80 37.90
C SER A 50 -15.49 -9.74 39.05
N GLU A 51 -15.16 -10.87 39.69
CA GLU A 51 -14.08 -10.96 40.68
C GLU A 51 -12.74 -10.61 40.02
N THR A 52 -12.45 -11.22 38.87
CA THR A 52 -11.26 -10.88 38.09
C THR A 52 -11.32 -9.45 37.48
N LEU A 53 -12.49 -8.78 37.48
CA LEU A 53 -12.58 -7.35 37.13
C LEU A 53 -12.20 -6.47 38.33
N LEU A 54 -12.63 -6.85 39.53
CA LEU A 54 -12.24 -6.19 40.79
C LEU A 54 -10.73 -6.23 41.02
N ASP A 55 -10.09 -7.39 40.82
CA ASP A 55 -8.62 -7.53 40.89
C ASP A 55 -7.89 -6.49 40.02
N GLN A 56 -8.40 -6.24 38.82
CA GLN A 56 -7.83 -5.26 37.89
C GLN A 56 -8.06 -3.82 38.33
N CYS A 57 -9.18 -3.53 38.99
CA CYS A 57 -9.45 -2.23 39.59
C CYS A 57 -8.51 -1.95 40.77
N GLU A 58 -8.30 -2.94 41.65
CA GLU A 58 -7.41 -2.81 42.81
C GLU A 58 -5.95 -2.64 42.39
N GLU A 59 -5.46 -3.39 41.39
CA GLU A 59 -4.10 -3.19 40.85
C GLU A 59 -3.93 -1.83 40.15
N ALA A 60 -4.90 -1.41 39.33
CA ALA A 60 -4.84 -0.09 38.69
C ALA A 60 -4.85 1.05 39.72
N LEU A 61 -5.61 0.87 40.82
CA LEU A 61 -5.63 1.79 41.95
C LEU A 61 -4.30 1.80 42.71
N ASP A 62 -3.67 0.66 43.00
CA ASP A 62 -2.38 0.62 43.70
C ASP A 62 -1.25 1.27 42.88
N ILE A 63 -1.23 1.07 41.56
CA ILE A 63 -0.32 1.77 40.64
C ILE A 63 -0.59 3.30 40.68
N TRP A 64 -1.84 3.73 40.66
CA TRP A 64 -2.19 5.14 40.72
C TRP A 64 -1.81 5.75 42.08
N GLU A 65 -2.16 5.08 43.18
CA GLU A 65 -1.82 5.50 44.54
C GLU A 65 -0.31 5.54 44.77
N THR A 66 0.45 4.55 44.31
CA THR A 66 1.91 4.51 44.47
C THR A 66 2.58 5.68 43.75
N ASN A 67 2.20 5.92 42.49
CA ASN A 67 2.67 7.10 41.76
C ASN A 67 2.22 8.40 42.43
N HIS A 68 0.95 8.50 42.86
CA HIS A 68 0.44 9.70 43.54
C HIS A 68 1.17 9.98 44.87
N LYS A 69 1.40 8.96 45.70
CA LYS A 69 2.14 9.07 46.98
C LYS A 69 3.57 9.54 46.78
N ARG A 70 4.25 9.10 45.70
CA ARG A 70 5.58 9.58 45.30
C ARG A 70 5.52 11.04 44.86
N ASP A 71 4.69 11.35 43.88
CA ASP A 71 4.63 12.68 43.24
C ASP A 71 4.13 13.76 44.22
N ALA A 72 3.26 13.39 45.17
CA ALA A 72 2.70 14.29 46.18
C ALA A 72 3.59 14.48 47.43
N ALA A 73 4.76 13.82 47.50
CA ALA A 73 5.69 14.00 48.61
C ALA A 73 6.31 15.41 48.65
N ASP A 74 6.61 15.99 47.48
CA ASP A 74 6.82 17.42 47.28
C ASP A 74 6.18 17.86 45.96
N PRO A 75 4.91 18.27 45.97
CA PRO A 75 4.21 18.69 44.75
C PRO A 75 4.85 19.93 44.10
N THR A 76 5.55 20.75 44.90
CA THR A 76 6.15 22.02 44.48
C THR A 76 7.47 21.85 43.76
N GLU A 77 8.30 20.88 44.14
CA GLU A 77 9.50 20.51 43.37
C GLU A 77 9.13 19.59 42.18
N PHE A 78 8.19 18.66 42.36
CA PHE A 78 7.78 17.71 41.31
C PHE A 78 7.37 18.40 40.00
N VAL A 79 6.54 19.46 40.07
CA VAL A 79 6.03 20.17 38.89
C VAL A 79 7.01 21.17 38.25
N LYS A 80 8.17 21.43 38.86
CA LYS A 80 9.22 22.27 38.23
C LYS A 80 9.93 21.54 37.09
N VAL A 81 9.96 20.22 37.15
CA VAL A 81 10.51 19.36 36.09
C VAL A 81 9.49 19.32 34.94
N PRO A 82 9.82 19.82 33.73
CA PRO A 82 8.83 19.98 32.65
C PRO A 82 8.14 18.66 32.24
N THR A 83 8.90 17.55 32.22
CA THR A 83 8.39 16.21 31.87
C THR A 83 7.40 15.68 32.91
N ASN A 84 7.58 15.99 34.20
CA ASN A 84 6.66 15.59 35.27
C ASN A 84 5.30 16.30 35.17
N GLY A 85 5.26 17.54 34.65
CA GLY A 85 4.02 18.23 34.31
C GLY A 85 3.22 17.46 33.25
N PHE A 86 3.89 17.01 32.18
CA PHE A 86 3.29 16.13 31.17
C PHE A 86 2.82 14.79 31.78
N LYS A 87 3.65 14.11 32.59
CA LYS A 87 3.27 12.84 33.27
C LYS A 87 1.97 13.01 34.08
N LEU A 88 1.86 14.11 34.84
CA LEU A 88 0.68 14.42 35.65
C LEU A 88 -0.56 14.66 34.80
N VAL A 89 -0.44 15.35 33.66
CA VAL A 89 -1.56 15.60 32.74
C VAL A 89 -1.97 14.33 32.00
N LYS A 90 -1.01 13.52 31.50
CA LYS A 90 -1.25 12.21 30.86
C LYS A 90 -2.04 11.27 31.78
N ARG A 91 -1.71 11.25 33.08
CA ARG A 91 -2.41 10.44 34.09
C ARG A 91 -3.85 10.88 34.34
N ASN A 92 -4.14 12.17 34.24
CA ASN A 92 -5.49 12.72 34.46
C ASN A 92 -6.30 12.90 33.16
N THR A 93 -5.78 12.43 32.02
CA THR A 93 -6.45 12.38 30.72
C THR A 93 -6.51 10.94 30.23
N VAL A 94 -5.48 10.48 29.52
CA VAL A 94 -5.42 9.17 28.85
C VAL A 94 -5.61 8.00 29.82
N ASP A 95 -4.90 8.00 30.96
CA ASP A 95 -5.00 6.87 31.89
C ASP A 95 -6.36 6.86 32.62
N LEU A 96 -6.89 8.04 32.97
CA LEU A 96 -8.23 8.21 33.55
C LEU A 96 -9.32 7.72 32.57
N ASP A 97 -9.29 8.15 31.31
CA ASP A 97 -10.27 7.76 30.30
C ASP A 97 -10.24 6.25 30.05
N LEU A 98 -9.06 5.63 29.96
CA LEU A 98 -8.91 4.18 29.84
C LEU A 98 -9.49 3.43 31.04
N MET A 99 -9.35 3.97 32.26
CA MET A 99 -9.96 3.38 33.46
C MET A 99 -11.48 3.59 33.51
N VAL A 100 -11.99 4.75 33.08
CA VAL A 100 -13.43 5.03 33.00
C VAL A 100 -14.13 4.17 31.94
N GLU A 101 -13.54 4.05 30.75
CA GLU A 101 -14.06 3.22 29.65
C GLU A 101 -14.17 1.75 30.08
N ARG A 102 -13.12 1.23 30.73
CA ARG A 102 -12.92 -0.21 30.95
C ARG A 102 -13.45 -0.76 32.27
N PHE A 103 -13.46 0.04 33.34
CA PHE A 103 -13.71 -0.46 34.70
C PHE A 103 -14.90 0.21 35.41
N LEU A 104 -15.24 1.47 35.08
CA LEU A 104 -16.03 2.32 35.99
C LEU A 104 -17.42 2.78 35.46
N GLN A 105 -17.96 2.07 34.48
CA GLN A 105 -19.36 2.17 34.05
C GLN A 105 -20.34 1.77 35.18
N PRO A 106 -21.60 2.24 35.16
CA PRO A 106 -21.98 3.66 35.15
C PRO A 106 -21.56 4.38 36.44
N VAL A 107 -21.09 3.65 37.46
CA VAL A 107 -20.92 4.09 38.86
C VAL A 107 -20.14 5.39 38.98
N LEU A 108 -19.01 5.53 38.27
CA LEU A 108 -18.20 6.74 38.35
C LEU A 108 -18.71 7.86 37.44
N LYS A 109 -19.55 7.56 36.44
CA LYS A 109 -20.16 8.59 35.57
C LYS A 109 -21.10 9.49 36.37
N ASP A 110 -21.89 8.89 37.26
CA ASP A 110 -22.75 9.64 38.19
C ASP A 110 -21.92 10.33 39.30
N PHE A 111 -20.85 9.69 39.80
CA PHE A 111 -19.94 10.29 40.79
C PHE A 111 -19.22 11.55 40.24
N LEU A 112 -18.61 11.47 39.05
CA LEU A 112 -17.95 12.60 38.41
C LEU A 112 -18.93 13.76 38.18
N ASN A 113 -20.12 13.47 37.63
CA ASN A 113 -21.20 14.45 37.46
C ASN A 113 -21.69 15.08 38.79
N SER A 114 -21.45 14.43 39.93
CA SER A 114 -21.87 14.93 41.25
C SER A 114 -20.88 15.86 41.96
N THR A 115 -19.63 15.99 41.45
CA THR A 115 -18.59 16.79 42.12
C THR A 115 -18.04 17.91 41.23
N ALA A 116 -17.81 19.09 41.82
CA ALA A 116 -17.20 20.26 41.17
C ALA A 116 -15.67 20.10 41.01
N THR A 117 -15.27 18.94 40.48
CA THR A 117 -13.91 18.46 40.30
C THR A 117 -13.58 18.26 38.82
N LEU A 118 -14.57 17.88 38.00
CA LEU A 118 -14.45 17.77 36.54
C LEU A 118 -13.89 19.07 35.91
N ASP A 119 -14.41 20.23 36.31
CA ASP A 119 -13.98 21.56 35.84
C ASP A 119 -12.51 21.93 36.16
N LYS A 120 -11.78 21.03 36.84
CA LYS A 120 -10.37 21.20 37.26
C LYS A 120 -9.46 20.08 36.73
N LEU A 121 -10.01 19.08 36.04
CA LEU A 121 -9.20 18.08 35.36
C LEU A 121 -8.68 18.66 34.04
N PRO A 122 -7.44 18.33 33.65
CA PRO A 122 -6.90 18.73 32.35
C PRO A 122 -7.66 18.03 31.22
N THR A 123 -7.66 18.67 30.05
CA THR A 123 -8.23 18.16 28.81
C THR A 123 -7.14 17.60 27.88
N GLU A 124 -7.53 16.97 26.77
CA GLU A 124 -6.60 16.61 25.69
C GLU A 124 -5.82 17.84 25.16
N SER A 125 -6.42 19.05 25.22
CA SER A 125 -5.71 20.28 24.85
C SER A 125 -4.58 20.64 25.82
N ASP A 126 -4.73 20.34 27.11
CA ASP A 126 -3.68 20.58 28.12
C ASP A 126 -2.56 19.53 27.99
N LEU A 127 -2.89 18.30 27.58
CA LEU A 127 -1.92 17.25 27.25
C LEU A 127 -1.08 17.64 26.02
N TYR A 128 -1.73 18.17 24.99
CA TYR A 128 -1.11 18.75 23.81
C TYR A 128 -0.18 19.92 24.17
N GLU A 129 -0.66 20.92 24.93
CA GLU A 129 0.13 22.11 25.29
C GLU A 129 1.32 21.76 26.19
N THR A 130 1.17 20.82 27.14
CA THR A 130 2.30 20.38 27.97
C THR A 130 3.37 19.61 27.19
N THR A 131 2.96 18.76 26.23
CA THR A 131 3.91 18.08 25.31
C THR A 131 4.66 19.10 24.45
N TRP A 132 3.95 20.09 23.91
CA TRP A 132 4.54 21.13 23.10
C TRP A 132 5.47 22.05 23.90
N ALA A 133 5.12 22.39 25.14
CA ALA A 133 5.97 23.18 26.03
C ALA A 133 7.32 22.51 26.29
N VAL A 134 7.35 21.20 26.58
CA VAL A 134 8.60 20.44 26.75
C VAL A 134 9.44 20.44 25.47
N THR A 135 8.82 20.18 24.32
CA THR A 135 9.53 20.12 23.03
C THR A 135 10.06 21.48 22.57
N LYS A 136 9.35 22.55 22.92
CA LYS A 136 9.79 23.93 22.71
C LYS A 136 11.03 24.29 23.55
N LEU A 137 11.25 23.68 24.73
CA LEU A 137 12.51 23.87 25.47
C LEU A 137 13.69 23.28 24.71
N SER A 138 13.55 22.07 24.16
CA SER A 138 14.57 21.45 23.30
C SER A 138 14.93 22.36 22.11
N TYR A 139 13.92 22.84 21.37
CA TYR A 139 14.14 23.72 20.22
C TYR A 139 14.73 25.10 20.56
N VAL A 140 14.39 25.68 21.73
CA VAL A 140 14.84 27.03 22.12
C VAL A 140 16.24 27.03 22.73
N TYR A 141 16.64 25.95 23.41
CA TYR A 141 17.92 25.86 24.12
C TYR A 141 18.96 24.96 23.44
N ASP A 142 18.62 24.34 22.29
CA ASP A 142 19.47 23.38 21.54
C ASP A 142 19.89 22.15 22.37
N ILE A 143 19.00 21.72 23.26
CA ILE A 143 19.17 20.54 24.12
C ILE A 143 18.45 19.36 23.44
N PRO A 144 19.12 18.23 23.14
CA PRO A 144 18.49 17.08 22.49
C PRO A 144 17.29 16.54 23.30
N LEU A 145 16.20 16.20 22.62
CA LEU A 145 14.98 15.75 23.27
C LEU A 145 15.18 14.40 23.99
N GLU A 146 16.09 13.57 23.48
CA GLU A 146 16.61 12.36 24.11
C GLU A 146 17.20 12.63 25.50
N THR A 147 17.94 13.73 25.67
CA THR A 147 18.52 14.13 26.97
C THR A 147 17.43 14.40 28.00
N PHE A 148 16.34 15.07 27.60
CA PHE A 148 15.18 15.28 28.49
C PHE A 148 14.44 13.97 28.81
N LEU A 149 14.07 13.22 27.76
CA LEU A 149 13.07 12.16 27.88
C LEU A 149 13.68 10.82 28.31
N LEU A 150 14.87 10.47 27.78
CA LEU A 150 15.58 9.22 28.06
C LEU A 150 16.62 9.41 29.17
N GLY A 151 17.43 10.48 29.08
CA GLY A 151 18.46 10.79 30.07
C GLY A 151 17.91 11.27 31.42
N GLY A 152 16.74 11.92 31.42
CA GLY A 152 16.21 12.58 32.61
C GLY A 152 17.04 13.80 33.01
N GLU A 153 17.66 14.48 32.04
CA GLU A 153 18.57 15.62 32.27
C GLU A 153 17.96 16.93 31.74
N LEU A 154 18.27 18.04 32.41
CA LEU A 154 17.95 19.40 31.98
C LEU A 154 19.08 20.32 32.41
N GLY A 155 19.76 20.94 31.47
CA GLY A 155 20.85 21.87 31.76
C GLY A 155 21.19 22.79 30.59
N TYR A 156 21.84 23.91 30.87
CA TYR A 156 22.30 24.87 29.88
C TYR A 156 23.56 25.58 30.38
N GLY A 157 24.66 25.48 29.63
CA GLY A 157 25.97 25.94 30.09
C GLY A 157 26.56 24.99 31.14
N GLU A 158 26.84 25.50 32.35
CA GLU A 158 27.37 24.70 33.47
C GLU A 158 26.29 24.26 34.47
N ASP A 159 25.08 24.82 34.40
CA ASP A 159 23.95 24.47 35.27
C ASP A 159 23.21 23.23 34.72
N TYR A 160 23.04 22.19 35.54
CA TYR A 160 22.31 20.96 35.19
C TYR A 160 21.52 20.37 36.36
N VAL A 161 20.42 19.67 36.04
CA VAL A 161 19.53 18.97 36.98
C VAL A 161 19.13 17.61 36.41
N THR A 162 19.20 16.57 37.24
CA THR A 162 18.74 15.20 36.93
C THR A 162 17.39 14.91 37.58
N TYR A 163 16.50 14.21 36.88
CA TYR A 163 15.17 13.77 37.33
C TYR A 163 14.83 12.37 36.79
N GLU A 164 13.71 11.80 37.24
CA GLU A 164 13.26 10.49 36.75
C GLU A 164 12.86 10.57 35.26
N PRO A 165 13.47 9.78 34.35
CA PRO A 165 13.16 9.78 32.93
C PRO A 165 11.67 9.55 32.61
N VAL A 166 11.30 9.78 31.34
CA VAL A 166 9.96 9.49 30.84
C VAL A 166 9.89 7.99 30.54
N ARG A 167 8.90 7.28 31.13
CA ARG A 167 8.75 5.82 30.96
C ARG A 167 8.26 5.48 29.55
N GLY A 168 8.45 4.24 29.09
CA GLY A 168 8.07 3.84 27.72
C GLY A 168 6.60 4.10 27.35
N ASP A 169 5.65 3.94 28.28
CA ASP A 169 4.24 4.28 28.05
C ASP A 169 3.96 5.80 28.04
N GLU A 170 4.76 6.57 28.76
CA GLU A 170 4.65 8.04 28.78
C GLU A 170 5.23 8.61 27.47
N MET A 171 6.34 8.04 27.00
CA MET A 171 7.04 8.38 25.75
C MET A 171 6.15 8.25 24.52
N VAL A 172 5.34 7.19 24.47
CA VAL A 172 4.45 6.90 23.35
C VAL A 172 3.31 7.91 23.25
N ILE A 173 2.71 8.30 24.38
CA ILE A 173 1.72 9.40 24.41
C ILE A 173 2.38 10.73 24.04
N PHE A 174 3.62 10.97 24.48
CA PHE A 174 4.37 12.19 24.16
C PHE A 174 4.57 12.34 22.64
N LEU A 175 5.09 11.31 21.95
CA LEU A 175 5.23 11.34 20.50
C LEU A 175 3.89 11.39 19.76
N GLN A 176 2.82 10.80 20.31
CA GLN A 176 1.47 10.91 19.72
C GLN A 176 0.99 12.37 19.64
N GLN A 177 1.28 13.16 20.68
CA GLN A 177 0.94 14.59 20.72
C GLN A 177 1.85 15.44 19.82
N LEU A 178 3.12 15.04 19.61
CA LEU A 178 4.00 15.74 18.66
C LEU A 178 3.66 15.50 17.19
N TYR A 179 3.33 14.27 16.80
CA TYR A 179 2.93 14.04 15.40
C TYR A 179 1.59 14.71 15.07
N SER A 180 0.67 14.82 16.04
CA SER A 180 -0.57 15.62 15.89
C SER A 180 -0.31 17.10 15.58
N ASN A 181 0.89 17.62 15.89
CA ASN A 181 1.36 18.96 15.51
C ASN A 181 2.01 19.06 14.12
N GLN A 182 2.00 17.99 13.32
CA GLN A 182 2.80 17.85 12.09
C GLN A 182 4.33 17.95 12.34
N PHE A 183 4.77 17.74 13.58
CA PHE A 183 6.19 17.71 13.91
C PHE A 183 6.81 16.44 13.33
N ASN A 184 7.96 16.55 12.67
CA ASN A 184 8.65 15.38 12.13
C ASN A 184 9.25 14.58 13.31
N ILE A 185 8.70 13.38 13.53
CA ILE A 185 9.14 12.48 14.60
C ILE A 185 10.23 11.49 14.19
N ASP A 186 10.51 11.29 12.89
CA ASP A 186 11.48 10.29 12.39
C ASP A 186 12.86 10.43 13.05
N ASN A 187 13.32 11.67 13.23
CA ASN A 187 14.64 11.97 13.81
C ASN A 187 14.84 11.41 15.24
N PHE A 188 13.76 11.15 15.99
CA PHE A 188 13.84 10.61 17.35
C PHE A 188 13.81 9.07 17.39
N PHE A 189 13.48 8.38 16.28
CA PHE A 189 13.46 6.90 16.23
C PHE A 189 14.86 6.31 16.01
N ASN A 190 15.77 6.62 16.93
CA ASN A 190 17.12 6.10 16.98
C ASN A 190 17.19 4.74 17.75
N GLY A 191 18.40 4.18 17.86
CA GLY A 191 18.63 2.87 18.48
C GLY A 191 18.39 2.83 20.00
N ASP A 192 18.65 3.94 20.70
CA ASP A 192 18.47 4.04 22.16
C ASP A 192 16.99 4.23 22.51
N PHE A 193 16.29 5.05 21.72
CA PHE A 193 14.83 5.20 21.77
C PHE A 193 14.10 3.86 21.57
N TYR A 194 14.54 3.05 20.59
CA TYR A 194 14.03 1.69 20.36
C TYR A 194 14.16 0.80 21.60
N ASN A 195 15.33 0.83 22.27
CA ASN A 195 15.55 0.03 23.49
C ASN A 195 14.63 0.50 24.64
N HIS A 196 14.49 1.80 24.84
CA HIS A 196 13.70 2.35 25.95
C HIS A 196 12.19 2.08 25.84
N ILE A 197 11.65 2.00 24.61
CA ILE A 197 10.28 1.48 24.40
C ILE A 197 10.19 0.01 24.80
N LEU A 198 11.14 -0.83 24.40
CA LEU A 198 11.13 -2.26 24.76
C LEU A 198 11.33 -2.47 26.27
N ASP A 199 12.15 -1.66 26.93
CA ASP A 199 12.36 -1.75 28.38
C ASP A 199 11.13 -1.26 29.16
N GLY A 200 10.49 -0.17 28.75
CA GLY A 200 9.19 0.21 29.30
C GLY A 200 8.08 -0.84 29.11
N ILE A 201 8.14 -1.63 28.03
CA ILE A 201 7.25 -2.79 27.83
C ILE A 201 7.61 -3.96 28.76
N LYS A 202 8.87 -4.11 29.18
CA LYS A 202 9.31 -5.14 30.17
C LYS A 202 8.95 -4.73 31.60
N ASP A 203 9.12 -3.45 31.96
CA ASP A 203 8.85 -2.94 33.31
C ASP A 203 7.35 -3.00 33.68
N VAL A 204 6.47 -3.06 32.68
CA VAL A 204 5.03 -3.32 32.85
C VAL A 204 4.71 -4.80 33.15
N LEU A 205 5.70 -5.71 33.11
CA LEU A 205 5.50 -7.17 33.26
C LEU A 205 5.93 -7.74 34.64
N PRO A 206 4.93 -8.07 35.47
CA PRO A 206 4.95 -9.33 36.21
C PRO A 206 3.68 -10.11 35.85
N LEU A 207 3.71 -10.86 34.73
CA LEU A 207 2.49 -10.99 33.92
C LEU A 207 2.12 -12.38 33.37
N SER A 208 1.03 -12.91 33.94
CA SER A 208 0.10 -13.86 33.33
C SER A 208 -1.33 -13.27 33.34
N GLY A 209 -2.21 -13.71 32.44
CA GLY A 209 -3.63 -13.31 32.47
C GLY A 209 -3.93 -11.92 31.89
N ARG A 210 -4.99 -11.26 32.39
CA ARG A 210 -5.67 -10.15 31.69
C ARG A 210 -4.82 -8.92 31.39
N LYS A 211 -3.87 -8.55 32.25
CA LYS A 211 -3.00 -7.38 32.03
C LYS A 211 -2.04 -7.55 30.82
N ARG A 212 -1.80 -8.78 30.34
CA ARG A 212 -1.14 -9.07 29.05
C ARG A 212 -1.94 -8.44 27.90
N SER A 213 -3.27 -8.55 27.92
CA SER A 213 -4.11 -7.89 26.90
C SER A 213 -4.05 -6.38 27.00
N THR A 214 -3.91 -5.79 28.20
CA THR A 214 -3.73 -4.34 28.34
C THR A 214 -2.49 -3.85 27.60
N ALA A 215 -1.35 -4.53 27.81
CA ALA A 215 -0.11 -4.22 27.11
C ALA A 215 -0.26 -4.39 25.58
N ILE A 216 -0.96 -5.43 25.13
CA ILE A 216 -1.24 -5.68 23.71
C ILE A 216 -2.11 -4.57 23.11
N ASP A 217 -3.23 -4.19 23.74
CA ASP A 217 -4.13 -3.14 23.22
C ASP A 217 -3.46 -1.76 23.21
N TYR A 218 -2.62 -1.45 24.21
CA TYR A 218 -1.78 -0.26 24.22
C TYR A 218 -0.76 -0.27 23.07
N PHE A 219 -0.01 -1.37 22.92
CA PHE A 219 0.98 -1.55 21.86
C PHE A 219 0.34 -1.50 20.47
N LEU A 220 -0.88 -1.99 20.29
CA LEU A 220 -1.63 -1.92 19.04
C LEU A 220 -2.06 -0.49 18.70
N ARG A 221 -2.45 0.34 19.68
CA ARG A 221 -2.71 1.77 19.43
C ARG A 221 -1.43 2.46 18.95
N MET A 222 -0.30 2.27 19.64
CA MET A 222 1.01 2.77 19.20
C MET A 222 1.38 2.28 17.79
N THR A 223 1.28 0.98 17.54
CA THR A 223 1.72 0.36 16.28
C THR A 223 0.88 0.82 15.10
N ASN A 224 -0.44 0.96 15.26
CA ASN A 224 -1.29 1.52 14.20
C ASN A 224 -1.04 3.02 13.96
N PHE A 225 -0.65 3.77 14.98
CA PHE A 225 -0.30 5.18 14.87
C PHE A 225 1.04 5.39 14.15
N LEU A 226 2.10 4.69 14.60
CA LEU A 226 3.44 4.76 13.99
C LEU A 226 3.51 4.11 12.61
N ARG A 227 2.56 3.22 12.25
CA ARG A 227 2.53 2.45 10.99
C ARG A 227 2.90 3.26 9.76
N ASP A 228 2.38 4.48 9.67
CA ASP A 228 2.54 5.35 8.51
C ASP A 228 3.64 6.42 8.71
N GLN A 229 4.03 6.68 9.97
CA GLN A 229 4.81 7.87 10.38
C GLN A 229 6.28 7.61 10.72
N VAL A 230 6.72 6.34 10.66
CA VAL A 230 8.14 5.97 10.84
C VAL A 230 8.59 4.98 9.77
N ASN A 231 9.90 4.75 9.69
CA ASN A 231 10.49 3.71 8.86
C ASN A 231 9.88 2.31 9.18
N PRO A 232 9.32 1.58 8.19
CA PRO A 232 8.58 0.35 8.47
C PRO A 232 9.47 -0.82 8.90
N PHE A 233 10.77 -0.83 8.55
CA PHE A 233 11.71 -1.86 8.99
C PHE A 233 12.05 -1.70 10.48
N MET A 234 12.19 -0.46 10.94
CA MET A 234 12.32 -0.16 12.38
C MET A 234 11.07 -0.59 13.14
N LEU A 235 9.88 -0.23 12.65
CA LEU A 235 8.62 -0.60 13.30
C LEU A 235 8.39 -2.12 13.31
N LYS A 236 8.70 -2.82 12.19
CA LYS A 236 8.68 -4.29 12.12
C LYS A 236 9.52 -4.91 13.23
N LYS A 237 10.76 -4.44 13.41
CA LYS A 237 11.67 -4.92 14.46
C LYS A 237 11.18 -4.62 15.89
N ILE A 238 10.30 -3.64 16.08
CA ILE A 238 9.62 -3.42 17.38
C ILE A 238 8.52 -4.48 17.56
N VAL A 239 7.69 -4.70 16.53
CA VAL A 239 6.57 -5.66 16.57
C VAL A 239 7.07 -7.10 16.73
N GLU A 240 8.14 -7.50 16.05
CA GLU A 240 8.76 -8.82 16.18
C GLU A 240 9.22 -9.09 17.63
N GLU A 241 9.96 -8.17 18.26
CA GLU A 241 10.38 -8.31 19.66
C GLU A 241 9.21 -8.27 20.65
N VAL A 242 8.17 -7.48 20.39
CA VAL A 242 6.99 -7.46 21.28
C VAL A 242 6.13 -8.71 21.12
N ILE A 243 6.13 -9.37 19.96
CA ILE A 243 5.58 -10.71 19.78
C ILE A 243 6.41 -11.77 20.53
N LEU A 244 7.72 -11.61 20.65
CA LEU A 244 8.58 -12.48 21.48
C LEU A 244 8.34 -12.26 22.98
N ILE A 245 8.26 -11.00 23.44
CA ILE A 245 8.08 -10.63 24.86
C ILE A 245 6.65 -10.94 25.35
N LEU A 246 5.62 -10.52 24.60
CA LEU A 246 4.22 -10.72 24.99
C LEU A 246 3.64 -12.04 24.49
N GLY A 247 4.35 -12.79 23.64
CA GLY A 247 3.87 -14.01 23.00
C GLY A 247 2.80 -13.75 21.93
N ALA A 248 2.76 -14.59 20.89
CA ALA A 248 1.84 -14.44 19.77
C ALA A 248 0.35 -14.28 20.20
N ASP A 249 -0.25 -13.18 19.77
CA ASP A 249 -1.68 -12.83 19.88
C ASP A 249 -2.17 -12.49 18.46
N GLU A 250 -3.38 -12.93 18.10
CA GLU A 250 -3.92 -12.77 16.75
C GLU A 250 -3.98 -11.31 16.29
N ARG A 251 -4.13 -10.36 17.22
CA ARG A 251 -4.12 -8.92 16.93
C ARG A 251 -2.71 -8.42 16.60
N LEU A 252 -1.68 -8.89 17.31
CA LEU A 252 -0.28 -8.54 17.03
C LEU A 252 0.14 -9.06 15.66
N LEU A 253 -0.17 -10.32 15.34
CA LEU A 253 0.11 -10.92 14.02
C LEU A 253 -0.60 -10.18 12.87
N LYS A 254 -1.80 -9.63 13.12
CA LYS A 254 -2.51 -8.76 12.16
C LYS A 254 -1.92 -7.36 12.02
N ALA A 255 -1.17 -6.87 13.00
CA ALA A 255 -0.42 -5.62 12.90
C ALA A 255 0.92 -5.84 12.17
N GLU A 256 1.63 -6.91 12.53
CA GLU A 256 2.84 -7.40 11.86
C GLU A 256 2.60 -7.58 10.35
N ALA A 257 1.55 -8.29 9.94
CA ALA A 257 1.23 -8.51 8.53
C ALA A 257 1.05 -7.20 7.73
N LYS A 258 0.36 -6.20 8.29
CA LYS A 258 0.17 -4.88 7.64
C LYS A 258 1.48 -4.10 7.51
N ILE A 259 2.39 -4.27 8.46
CA ILE A 259 3.72 -3.66 8.39
C ILE A 259 4.59 -4.45 7.40
N LEU A 260 4.43 -5.77 7.31
CA LEU A 260 5.12 -6.60 6.34
C LEU A 260 4.76 -6.17 4.90
N ASP A 261 3.49 -5.93 4.61
CA ASP A 261 3.02 -5.38 3.34
C ASP A 261 3.71 -4.02 3.04
N ARG A 262 3.75 -3.08 4.00
CA ARG A 262 4.45 -1.78 3.85
C ARG A 262 5.98 -1.92 3.71
N THR A 263 6.61 -2.90 4.38
CA THR A 263 8.04 -3.19 4.17
C THR A 263 8.30 -3.77 2.78
N TYR A 264 7.39 -4.63 2.27
CA TYR A 264 7.48 -5.22 0.94
C TYR A 264 7.32 -4.14 -0.14
N GLU A 265 6.38 -3.21 0.03
CA GLU A 265 6.22 -2.03 -0.81
C GLU A 265 7.50 -1.20 -0.90
N ILE A 266 8.18 -0.95 0.23
CA ILE A 266 9.39 -0.10 0.26
C ILE A 266 10.67 -0.87 -0.13
N GLU A 267 10.76 -2.19 0.12
CA GLU A 267 11.80 -3.04 -0.48
C GLU A 267 11.72 -3.04 -2.02
N HIS A 268 10.51 -2.97 -2.58
CA HIS A 268 10.30 -2.82 -4.02
C HIS A 268 10.62 -1.42 -4.57
N GLN A 269 10.83 -0.42 -3.69
CA GLN A 269 11.23 0.95 -4.04
C GLN A 269 12.76 1.15 -3.97
N ASN A 270 13.45 0.39 -3.13
CA ASN A 270 14.90 0.51 -2.90
C ASN A 270 15.80 -0.07 -4.02
N THR A 271 15.24 -0.50 -5.16
CA THR A 271 16.01 -0.73 -6.39
C THR A 271 15.81 0.47 -7.32
N THR A 272 16.87 1.20 -7.70
CA THR A 272 16.69 2.37 -8.58
C THR A 272 16.09 1.96 -9.92
N LYS A 273 15.37 2.88 -10.59
CA LYS A 273 14.77 2.66 -11.91
C LYS A 273 15.80 2.13 -12.93
N ALA A 274 17.03 2.65 -12.86
CA ALA A 274 18.16 2.21 -13.68
C ALA A 274 18.65 0.79 -13.33
N GLU A 275 18.80 0.44 -12.05
CA GLU A 275 19.21 -0.91 -11.64
C GLU A 275 18.14 -1.95 -12.01
N LYS A 276 16.86 -1.64 -11.81
CA LYS A 276 15.75 -2.54 -12.17
C LYS A 276 15.73 -2.80 -13.68
N PHE A 277 15.96 -1.78 -14.51
CA PHE A 277 16.14 -1.94 -15.95
C PHE A 277 17.29 -2.88 -16.29
N GLN A 278 18.46 -2.66 -15.67
CA GLN A 278 19.62 -3.51 -15.91
C GLN A 278 19.39 -4.97 -15.48
N GLN A 279 18.82 -5.21 -14.28
CA GLN A 279 18.52 -6.57 -13.80
C GLN A 279 17.61 -7.32 -14.78
N LEU A 280 16.55 -6.66 -15.29
CA LEU A 280 15.62 -7.24 -16.26
C LEU A 280 16.30 -7.55 -17.60
N CYS A 281 17.21 -6.68 -18.05
CA CYS A 281 18.01 -6.89 -19.26
C CYS A 281 19.14 -7.92 -19.08
N ARG A 282 19.61 -8.17 -17.86
CA ARG A 282 20.57 -9.25 -17.51
C ARG A 282 19.88 -10.59 -17.23
N GLY A 283 18.57 -10.59 -16.98
CA GLY A 283 17.79 -11.78 -16.65
C GLY A 283 17.86 -12.19 -15.17
N GLU A 284 18.19 -11.25 -14.28
CA GLU A 284 18.44 -11.48 -12.85
C GLU A 284 17.16 -11.47 -11.99
N VAL A 285 16.00 -11.21 -12.58
CA VAL A 285 14.73 -11.05 -11.86
C VAL A 285 13.79 -12.21 -12.18
N GLU A 286 13.46 -13.01 -11.17
CA GLU A 286 12.50 -14.09 -11.30
C GLU A 286 11.04 -13.62 -11.11
N ARG A 287 10.10 -14.40 -11.63
CA ARG A 287 8.65 -14.23 -11.46
C ARG A 287 8.11 -15.34 -10.58
N SER A 288 7.19 -15.02 -9.67
CA SER A 288 6.75 -15.99 -8.66
C SER A 288 6.10 -17.24 -9.30
N VAL A 289 6.45 -18.42 -8.77
CA VAL A 289 5.91 -19.72 -9.25
C VAL A 289 4.38 -19.74 -9.20
N LYS A 290 3.77 -19.06 -8.21
CA LYS A 290 2.32 -18.87 -8.04
C LYS A 290 1.65 -18.06 -9.16
N LEU A 291 2.39 -17.17 -9.84
CA LEU A 291 1.94 -16.47 -11.04
C LEU A 291 2.16 -17.36 -12.27
N LEU A 292 3.37 -17.88 -12.45
CA LEU A 292 3.75 -18.70 -13.61
C LEU A 292 2.85 -19.94 -13.76
N SER A 293 2.49 -20.61 -12.67
CA SER A 293 1.61 -21.80 -12.67
C SER A 293 0.17 -21.53 -13.12
N LYS A 294 -0.24 -20.27 -13.28
CA LYS A 294 -1.57 -19.89 -13.79
C LYS A 294 -1.57 -19.54 -15.29
N LEU A 295 -0.42 -19.18 -15.84
CA LEU A 295 -0.26 -18.77 -17.25
C LEU A 295 -0.47 -19.96 -18.19
N LYS A 296 -0.90 -19.68 -19.41
CA LYS A 296 -1.34 -20.71 -20.37
C LYS A 296 -0.85 -20.43 -21.79
N CYS A 297 -0.52 -21.50 -22.50
CA CYS A 297 -0.40 -21.49 -23.95
C CYS A 297 -1.64 -22.15 -24.56
N TYR A 298 -2.21 -21.55 -25.60
CA TYR A 298 -3.42 -22.05 -26.25
C TYR A 298 -3.46 -21.66 -27.74
N TYR A 299 -4.36 -22.32 -28.48
CA TYR A 299 -4.74 -21.90 -29.83
C TYR A 299 -5.98 -21.01 -29.73
N GLN A 300 -5.90 -19.78 -30.24
CA GLN A 300 -7.04 -18.86 -30.22
C GLN A 300 -7.92 -19.09 -31.44
N HIS A 301 -9.11 -19.62 -31.16
CA HIS A 301 -10.23 -19.75 -32.12
C HIS A 301 -11.31 -18.68 -31.86
N ASN A 302 -11.43 -18.21 -30.61
CA ASN A 302 -12.56 -17.44 -30.11
C ASN A 302 -12.33 -15.92 -30.22
N SER A 303 -12.21 -15.39 -31.43
CA SER A 303 -12.34 -13.94 -31.67
C SER A 303 -13.68 -13.61 -32.35
N ARG A 304 -13.87 -12.34 -32.74
CA ARG A 304 -15.02 -11.93 -33.58
C ARG A 304 -14.85 -12.32 -35.06
N SER A 305 -13.82 -13.09 -35.43
CA SER A 305 -13.51 -13.47 -36.81
C SER A 305 -13.64 -14.97 -37.11
N TYR A 306 -14.31 -15.28 -38.21
CA TYR A 306 -14.40 -16.65 -38.74
C TYR A 306 -13.05 -17.20 -39.26
N PHE A 307 -12.06 -16.35 -39.52
CA PHE A 307 -10.75 -16.78 -40.02
C PHE A 307 -10.01 -17.68 -39.00
N LEU A 308 -10.06 -17.34 -37.72
CA LEU A 308 -9.38 -18.10 -36.66
C LEU A 308 -9.99 -19.48 -36.37
N LEU A 309 -11.19 -19.76 -36.87
CA LEU A 309 -11.77 -21.12 -36.84
C LEU A 309 -11.03 -22.07 -37.79
N ILE A 310 -10.39 -21.53 -38.84
CA ILE A 310 -9.67 -22.29 -39.87
C ILE A 310 -8.15 -22.17 -39.67
N ALA A 311 -7.67 -20.98 -39.30
CA ALA A 311 -6.27 -20.66 -39.08
C ALA A 311 -6.05 -20.10 -37.66
N PRO A 312 -6.15 -20.92 -36.61
CA PRO A 312 -6.00 -20.47 -35.24
C PRO A 312 -4.56 -20.07 -34.92
N VAL A 313 -4.41 -18.99 -34.16
CA VAL A 313 -3.10 -18.43 -33.80
C VAL A 313 -2.57 -19.03 -32.50
N LYS A 314 -1.25 -19.20 -32.41
CA LYS A 314 -0.56 -19.70 -31.22
C LYS A 314 -0.41 -18.57 -30.22
N VAL A 315 -1.01 -18.68 -29.05
CA VAL A 315 -0.94 -17.68 -27.98
C VAL A 315 -0.20 -18.24 -26.78
N GLU A 316 0.71 -17.45 -26.24
CA GLU A 316 1.34 -17.64 -24.93
C GLU A 316 0.98 -16.44 -24.05
N GLN A 317 0.29 -16.68 -22.94
CA GLN A 317 -0.11 -15.64 -22.01
C GLN A 317 1.07 -15.30 -21.09
N LEU A 318 1.63 -14.10 -21.22
CA LEU A 318 2.79 -13.65 -20.44
C LEU A 318 2.39 -13.01 -19.11
N ASN A 319 1.22 -12.38 -19.04
CA ASN A 319 0.64 -11.85 -17.80
C ASN A 319 -0.88 -12.03 -17.79
N LEU A 320 -1.47 -12.17 -16.59
CA LEU A 320 -2.92 -12.34 -16.42
C LEU A 320 -3.67 -11.00 -16.37
N GLU A 321 -3.15 -10.06 -15.58
CA GLU A 321 -3.87 -8.87 -15.15
C GLU A 321 -2.87 -7.71 -14.95
N PRO A 322 -2.94 -6.65 -15.77
CA PRO A 322 -3.59 -6.63 -17.09
C PRO A 322 -2.98 -7.70 -18.02
N GLU A 323 -3.74 -8.13 -19.02
CA GLU A 323 -3.32 -9.23 -19.89
C GLU A 323 -2.21 -8.79 -20.87
N ILE A 324 -1.14 -9.58 -20.95
CA ILE A 324 -0.06 -9.43 -21.93
C ILE A 324 0.06 -10.75 -22.70
N LEU A 325 -0.05 -10.71 -24.03
CA LEU A 325 -0.06 -11.88 -24.90
C LEU A 325 1.12 -11.89 -25.87
N LEU A 326 1.68 -13.07 -26.12
CA LEU A 326 2.67 -13.35 -27.15
C LEU A 326 2.08 -14.26 -28.22
N PHE A 327 1.93 -13.74 -29.43
CA PHE A 327 1.49 -14.47 -30.62
C PHE A 327 2.69 -15.02 -31.37
N HIS A 328 2.80 -16.36 -31.49
CA HIS A 328 3.92 -17.00 -32.18
C HIS A 328 3.61 -17.25 -33.67
N ASP A 329 4.65 -17.13 -34.49
CA ASP A 329 4.66 -17.42 -35.94
C ASP A 329 3.58 -16.65 -36.74
N ILE A 330 3.30 -15.40 -36.33
CA ILE A 330 2.20 -14.56 -36.82
C ILE A 330 2.49 -13.79 -38.13
N LEU A 331 3.77 -13.52 -38.42
CA LEU A 331 4.20 -12.97 -39.71
C LEU A 331 5.08 -13.96 -40.47
N THR A 332 4.80 -14.12 -41.76
CA THR A 332 5.67 -14.87 -42.67
C THR A 332 6.94 -14.08 -43.01
N GLU A 333 8.01 -14.81 -43.36
CA GLU A 333 9.27 -14.24 -43.87
C GLU A 333 9.04 -13.19 -44.96
N ARG A 334 8.15 -13.50 -45.92
CA ARG A 334 7.82 -12.60 -47.04
C ARG A 334 7.15 -11.31 -46.57
N GLN A 335 6.27 -11.35 -45.57
CA GLN A 335 5.67 -10.14 -45.00
C GLN A 335 6.73 -9.29 -44.30
N MET A 336 7.57 -9.91 -43.44
CA MET A 336 8.61 -9.20 -42.70
C MET A 336 9.61 -8.49 -43.61
N GLU A 337 10.14 -9.17 -44.63
CA GLU A 337 11.08 -8.56 -45.58
C GLU A 337 10.41 -7.51 -46.47
N THR A 338 9.12 -7.65 -46.78
CA THR A 338 8.35 -6.60 -47.48
C THR A 338 8.23 -5.34 -46.62
N VAL A 339 7.91 -5.47 -45.34
CA VAL A 339 7.83 -4.33 -44.39
C VAL A 339 9.19 -3.64 -44.27
N LYS A 340 10.27 -4.39 -44.02
CA LYS A 340 11.64 -3.83 -43.94
C LYS A 340 12.05 -3.08 -45.19
N LYS A 341 11.83 -3.68 -46.37
CA LYS A 341 12.20 -3.10 -47.67
C LYS A 341 11.50 -1.76 -47.95
N ASN A 342 10.24 -1.63 -47.55
CA ASN A 342 9.48 -0.38 -47.74
C ASN A 342 9.81 0.67 -46.66
N ALA A 343 10.21 0.26 -45.45
CA ALA A 343 10.60 1.18 -44.38
C ALA A 343 12.02 1.76 -44.55
N ALA A 344 12.96 0.97 -45.09
CA ALA A 344 14.37 1.36 -45.20
C ALA A 344 14.64 2.72 -45.90
N PRO A 345 13.92 3.13 -46.96
CA PRO A 345 14.17 4.42 -47.63
C PRO A 345 13.74 5.65 -46.81
N GLY A 346 12.80 5.49 -45.88
CA GLY A 346 12.24 6.58 -45.05
C GLY A 346 12.64 6.47 -43.59
N MET A 347 13.83 5.94 -43.31
CA MET A 347 14.29 5.57 -41.96
C MET A 347 15.18 6.67 -41.35
N GLU A 348 14.62 7.51 -40.50
CA GLU A 348 15.32 8.64 -39.86
C GLU A 348 15.64 8.40 -38.38
N ARG A 349 16.69 9.02 -37.84
CA ARG A 349 17.02 8.92 -36.40
C ARG A 349 15.90 9.54 -35.56
N SER A 350 15.46 8.85 -34.50
CA SER A 350 14.36 9.31 -33.66
C SER A 350 14.64 10.67 -32.99
N LYS A 351 13.67 11.57 -33.14
CA LYS A 351 13.67 12.92 -32.57
C LYS A 351 12.59 13.08 -31.49
N ILE A 352 12.80 14.02 -30.59
CA ILE A 352 11.80 14.55 -29.65
C ILE A 352 11.42 15.98 -30.09
N LEU A 353 10.22 16.43 -29.71
CA LEU A 353 9.85 17.84 -29.78
C LEU A 353 10.37 18.52 -28.50
N VAL A 354 11.00 19.69 -28.67
CA VAL A 354 11.47 20.53 -27.57
C VAL A 354 10.81 21.90 -27.72
N GLU A 355 10.05 22.32 -26.71
CA GLU A 355 9.49 23.67 -26.67
C GLU A 355 10.57 24.68 -26.30
N THR A 356 10.72 25.70 -27.13
CA THR A 356 11.66 26.81 -26.96
C THR A 356 10.90 28.12 -26.86
N THR A 357 11.57 29.20 -26.45
CA THR A 357 10.95 30.52 -26.34
C THR A 357 10.49 31.13 -27.67
N GLU A 358 10.81 30.49 -28.81
CA GLU A 358 10.43 30.93 -30.15
C GLU A 358 9.54 29.91 -30.91
N GLY A 359 9.22 28.74 -30.32
CA GLY A 359 8.34 27.74 -30.95
C GLY A 359 8.61 26.32 -30.47
N SER A 360 8.46 25.33 -31.37
CA SER A 360 8.81 23.93 -31.11
C SER A 360 9.88 23.46 -32.10
N ASP A 361 11.06 23.07 -31.60
CA ASP A 361 12.13 22.47 -32.42
C ASP A 361 12.16 20.94 -32.27
N THR A 362 12.97 20.24 -33.07
CA THR A 362 13.07 18.77 -33.10
C THR A 362 14.50 18.28 -32.85
N GLU A 363 14.84 18.08 -31.58
CA GLU A 363 16.15 17.55 -31.19
C GLU A 363 16.24 16.02 -31.31
N VAL A 364 17.45 15.48 -31.40
CA VAL A 364 17.71 14.03 -31.41
C VAL A 364 17.47 13.46 -30.00
N SER A 365 16.67 12.39 -29.89
CA SER A 365 16.32 11.84 -28.58
C SER A 365 17.51 11.21 -27.85
N PRO A 366 17.84 11.62 -26.60
CA PRO A 366 18.77 10.89 -25.74
C PRO A 366 18.13 9.65 -25.10
N LEU A 367 16.81 9.66 -24.91
CA LEU A 367 16.03 8.58 -24.28
C LEU A 367 15.84 7.36 -25.21
N ARG A 368 16.17 7.50 -26.51
CA ARG A 368 15.85 6.53 -27.55
C ARG A 368 16.88 6.51 -28.69
N LEU A 369 17.76 5.51 -28.69
CA LEU A 369 18.81 5.34 -29.70
C LEU A 369 18.35 4.42 -30.85
N THR A 370 17.42 4.91 -31.68
CA THR A 370 16.89 4.16 -32.85
C THR A 370 16.76 5.01 -34.11
N HIS A 371 16.57 4.32 -35.24
CA HIS A 371 15.99 4.95 -36.44
C HIS A 371 14.57 4.39 -36.66
N GLN A 372 13.70 5.21 -37.23
CA GLN A 372 12.26 4.96 -37.37
C GLN A 372 11.74 5.38 -38.75
N SER A 373 10.73 4.67 -39.22
CA SER A 373 9.93 5.02 -40.39
C SER A 373 8.44 4.79 -40.11
N LYS A 374 7.56 5.41 -40.90
CA LYS A 374 6.11 5.17 -40.86
C LYS A 374 5.62 4.70 -42.22
N LEU A 375 4.91 3.57 -42.25
CA LEU A 375 4.31 3.03 -43.47
C LEU A 375 2.82 3.36 -43.55
N GLY A 376 2.38 3.80 -44.73
CA GLY A 376 1.00 4.17 -45.02
C GLY A 376 0.04 2.98 -44.97
N ILE A 377 -1.15 3.23 -44.41
CA ILE A 377 -2.18 2.21 -44.15
C ILE A 377 -2.73 1.60 -45.45
N ASP A 378 -2.81 2.41 -46.52
CA ASP A 378 -3.42 2.04 -47.81
C ASP A 378 -2.63 1.00 -48.63
N SER A 379 -1.45 0.58 -48.17
CA SER A 379 -0.63 -0.39 -48.87
C SER A 379 -1.08 -1.83 -48.59
N GLU A 380 -1.22 -2.65 -49.64
CA GLU A 380 -1.76 -4.03 -49.57
C GLU A 380 -1.12 -4.89 -48.47
N TYR A 381 0.21 -4.81 -48.35
CA TYR A 381 0.97 -5.58 -47.37
C TYR A 381 0.81 -5.07 -45.93
N VAL A 382 0.47 -3.80 -45.71
CA VAL A 382 0.06 -3.26 -44.40
C VAL A 382 -1.37 -3.67 -44.11
N ASN A 383 -2.31 -3.47 -45.03
CA ASN A 383 -3.72 -3.83 -44.86
C ASN A 383 -3.92 -5.31 -44.51
N ASN A 384 -3.15 -6.23 -45.11
CA ASN A 384 -3.21 -7.66 -44.78
C ASN A 384 -2.75 -7.96 -43.34
N ILE A 385 -1.81 -7.18 -42.78
CA ILE A 385 -1.37 -7.30 -41.38
C ILE A 385 -2.36 -6.58 -40.44
N SER A 386 -2.91 -5.42 -40.84
CA SER A 386 -4.01 -4.75 -40.11
C SER A 386 -5.22 -5.67 -39.96
N GLN A 387 -5.63 -6.37 -41.03
CA GLN A 387 -6.76 -7.29 -40.96
C GLN A 387 -6.47 -8.46 -40.02
N LEU A 388 -5.30 -9.10 -40.12
CA LEU A 388 -4.89 -10.15 -39.18
C LEU A 388 -4.85 -9.65 -37.73
N THR A 389 -4.47 -8.39 -37.51
CA THR A 389 -4.46 -7.76 -36.18
C THR A 389 -5.88 -7.54 -35.64
N GLU A 390 -6.84 -7.09 -36.48
CA GLU A 390 -8.28 -7.04 -36.14
C GLU A 390 -8.84 -8.45 -35.87
N ASP A 391 -8.51 -9.44 -36.71
CA ASP A 391 -8.97 -10.83 -36.58
C ASP A 391 -8.51 -11.46 -35.24
N ILE A 392 -7.33 -11.10 -34.74
CA ILE A 392 -6.75 -11.62 -33.48
C ILE A 392 -7.23 -10.84 -32.26
N THR A 393 -7.06 -9.52 -32.26
CA THR A 393 -7.36 -8.67 -31.09
C THR A 393 -8.85 -8.41 -30.93
N GLY A 394 -9.64 -8.58 -32.00
CA GLY A 394 -11.04 -8.18 -32.05
C GLY A 394 -11.27 -6.67 -32.11
N LEU A 395 -10.20 -5.84 -32.08
CA LEU A 395 -10.25 -4.38 -32.14
C LEU A 395 -10.43 -3.88 -33.59
N ASP A 396 -11.08 -2.73 -33.74
CA ASP A 396 -11.41 -2.15 -35.04
C ASP A 396 -10.19 -1.48 -35.68
N ARG A 397 -9.79 -1.96 -36.87
CA ARG A 397 -8.61 -1.46 -37.59
C ARG A 397 -8.73 -0.04 -38.12
N THR A 398 -9.92 0.55 -38.15
CA THR A 398 -10.07 1.97 -38.50
C THR A 398 -9.33 2.89 -37.52
N GLY A 399 -9.11 2.43 -36.28
CA GLY A 399 -8.32 3.13 -35.27
C GLY A 399 -6.82 2.83 -35.27
N PHE A 400 -6.28 2.06 -36.21
CA PHE A 400 -4.84 1.72 -36.19
C PHE A 400 -4.01 2.86 -36.78
N GLU A 401 -2.99 3.32 -36.03
CA GLU A 401 -2.04 4.29 -36.55
C GLU A 401 -1.16 3.73 -37.70
N PRO A 402 -0.61 4.59 -38.58
CA PRO A 402 0.37 4.20 -39.59
C PRO A 402 1.56 3.43 -38.97
N PHE A 403 1.91 2.30 -39.58
CA PHE A 403 2.77 1.28 -38.98
C PHE A 403 4.17 1.83 -38.69
N SER A 404 4.55 1.92 -37.42
CA SER A 404 5.85 2.47 -37.01
C SER A 404 6.90 1.36 -37.04
N VAL A 405 7.75 1.38 -38.06
CA VAL A 405 8.85 0.42 -38.22
C VAL A 405 10.11 1.02 -37.63
N ASN A 406 10.78 0.29 -36.73
CA ASN A 406 11.89 0.81 -35.94
C ASN A 406 13.07 -0.16 -35.95
N ILE A 407 14.28 0.36 -36.14
CA ILE A 407 15.53 -0.42 -36.11
C ILE A 407 16.46 0.05 -34.97
N TYR A 408 16.94 -0.91 -34.20
CA TYR A 408 17.95 -0.76 -33.15
C TYR A 408 19.22 -1.51 -33.61
N GLY A 409 20.34 -0.79 -33.74
CA GLY A 409 21.66 -1.40 -33.87
C GLY A 409 22.25 -1.79 -32.52
N VAL A 410 23.50 -2.27 -32.50
CA VAL A 410 24.24 -2.55 -31.25
C VAL A 410 24.26 -1.29 -30.36
N GLY A 411 23.99 -1.46 -29.07
CA GLY A 411 23.82 -0.38 -28.10
C GLY A 411 22.47 0.35 -28.19
N GLY A 412 21.67 0.13 -29.23
CA GLY A 412 20.36 0.78 -29.41
C GLY A 412 19.34 0.32 -28.38
N TYR A 413 18.73 1.28 -27.68
CA TYR A 413 17.72 1.09 -26.63
C TYR A 413 16.54 2.07 -26.80
N TYR A 414 15.48 1.84 -26.03
CA TYR A 414 14.45 2.85 -25.74
C TYR A 414 14.08 2.68 -24.25
N LEU A 415 14.24 3.73 -23.45
CA LEU A 415 13.98 3.73 -22.00
C LEU A 415 12.47 3.62 -21.68
N TYR A 416 12.12 3.62 -20.39
CA TYR A 416 10.73 3.46 -19.95
C TYR A 416 9.83 4.57 -20.51
N HIS A 417 8.70 4.15 -21.05
CA HIS A 417 7.65 5.02 -21.57
C HIS A 417 6.31 4.30 -21.53
N LEU A 418 5.24 5.09 -21.64
CA LEU A 418 3.89 4.63 -21.96
C LEU A 418 3.64 4.88 -23.44
N ASP A 419 2.86 4.00 -24.08
CA ASP A 419 2.44 4.23 -25.46
C ASP A 419 1.26 5.20 -25.57
N SER A 420 0.41 5.31 -24.54
CA SER A 420 -0.65 6.32 -24.46
C SER A 420 -0.25 7.45 -23.52
N SER A 421 -0.67 8.67 -23.86
CA SER A 421 -0.78 9.78 -22.92
C SER A 421 -2.18 9.83 -22.29
N GLU A 422 -2.33 10.60 -21.22
CA GLU A 422 -3.63 10.91 -20.64
C GLU A 422 -4.52 11.71 -21.62
N LEU A 423 -5.83 11.52 -21.48
CA LEU A 423 -6.94 12.38 -21.92
C LEU A 423 -6.67 13.30 -23.13
N SER A 424 -6.54 12.68 -24.31
CA SER A 424 -6.62 13.38 -25.61
C SER A 424 -7.38 12.52 -26.62
N ASP A 425 -7.84 13.14 -27.72
CA ASP A 425 -8.45 12.43 -28.86
C ASP A 425 -7.52 11.36 -29.49
N LYS A 426 -6.23 11.38 -29.12
CA LYS A 426 -5.20 10.44 -29.58
C LYS A 426 -4.79 9.42 -28.52
N ALA A 427 -5.55 9.27 -27.42
CA ALA A 427 -5.34 8.20 -26.45
C ALA A 427 -5.38 6.82 -27.15
N ARG A 428 -4.45 5.94 -26.79
CA ARG A 428 -4.23 4.65 -27.46
C ARG A 428 -4.67 3.53 -26.54
N SER A 429 -5.76 2.85 -26.88
CA SER A 429 -6.32 1.73 -26.13
C SER A 429 -5.39 0.52 -25.98
N ALA A 430 -4.59 0.21 -27.01
CA ALA A 430 -3.73 -0.98 -27.04
C ALA A 430 -2.54 -0.80 -27.97
N THR A 431 -1.54 -1.68 -27.82
CA THR A 431 -0.37 -1.79 -28.70
C THR A 431 -0.19 -3.22 -29.20
N MET A 432 0.16 -3.37 -30.48
CA MET A 432 0.65 -4.63 -31.07
C MET A 432 2.06 -4.38 -31.64
N LEU A 433 3.07 -5.04 -31.08
CA LEU A 433 4.48 -4.91 -31.46
C LEU A 433 4.99 -6.23 -32.06
N PHE A 434 5.27 -6.20 -33.37
CA PHE A 434 5.80 -7.32 -34.14
C PHE A 434 7.33 -7.32 -34.13
N TYR A 435 7.95 -8.49 -33.97
CA TYR A 435 9.39 -8.67 -34.12
C TYR A 435 9.72 -9.15 -35.54
N LEU A 436 10.39 -8.31 -36.34
CA LEU A 436 10.72 -8.60 -37.74
C LEU A 436 12.09 -9.28 -37.90
N SER A 437 12.91 -9.34 -36.85
CA SER A 437 14.18 -10.07 -36.83
C SER A 437 14.43 -10.71 -35.47
N ASP A 438 15.15 -11.83 -35.47
CA ASP A 438 15.80 -12.35 -34.27
C ASP A 438 16.96 -11.42 -33.89
N VAL A 439 17.28 -11.38 -32.59
CA VAL A 439 18.49 -10.70 -32.08
C VAL A 439 19.37 -11.76 -31.43
N GLN A 440 20.67 -11.69 -31.66
CA GLN A 440 21.59 -12.75 -31.22
C GLN A 440 21.86 -12.65 -29.71
N LEU A 441 22.02 -11.43 -29.17
CA LEU A 441 22.10 -11.14 -27.74
C LEU A 441 21.50 -9.77 -27.42
N GLY A 442 20.80 -9.65 -26.29
CA GLY A 442 20.15 -8.41 -25.85
C GLY A 442 18.87 -8.10 -26.65
N GLY A 443 18.44 -6.84 -26.66
CA GLY A 443 17.28 -6.39 -27.42
C GLY A 443 15.91 -6.86 -26.91
N ALA A 444 15.82 -7.42 -25.70
CA ALA A 444 14.54 -7.79 -25.08
C ALA A 444 13.59 -6.58 -24.93
N THR A 445 12.29 -6.84 -24.92
CA THR A 445 11.29 -5.86 -24.46
C THR A 445 10.94 -6.20 -23.00
N VAL A 446 10.95 -5.22 -22.10
CA VAL A 446 10.80 -5.44 -20.64
C VAL A 446 9.65 -4.62 -20.06
N PHE A 447 8.89 -5.24 -19.16
CA PHE A 447 7.80 -4.61 -18.39
C PHE A 447 8.13 -4.73 -16.88
N PRO A 448 8.57 -3.64 -16.22
CA PRO A 448 9.14 -3.73 -14.87
C PRO A 448 8.17 -4.21 -13.80
N PHE A 449 6.93 -3.72 -13.86
CA PHE A 449 5.89 -4.00 -12.86
C PHE A 449 5.49 -5.48 -12.76
N PHE A 450 5.83 -6.31 -13.75
CA PHE A 450 5.56 -7.75 -13.74
C PHE A 450 6.83 -8.61 -13.69
N ASN A 451 8.00 -7.99 -13.49
CA ASN A 451 9.33 -8.62 -13.66
C ASN A 451 9.45 -9.41 -14.99
N LEU A 452 8.89 -8.86 -16.09
CA LEU A 452 8.73 -9.59 -17.34
C LEU A 452 9.76 -9.14 -18.39
N THR A 453 10.59 -10.08 -18.85
CA THR A 453 11.54 -9.90 -19.96
C THR A 453 11.14 -10.78 -21.14
N VAL A 454 10.93 -10.16 -22.31
CA VAL A 454 10.44 -10.81 -23.54
C VAL A 454 11.53 -10.74 -24.62
N PRO A 455 12.20 -11.86 -24.96
CA PRO A 455 13.23 -11.87 -25.99
C PRO A 455 12.62 -11.69 -27.39
N PRO A 456 13.27 -10.95 -28.30
CA PRO A 456 12.77 -10.73 -29.66
C PRO A 456 12.93 -12.01 -30.50
N ARG A 457 11.80 -12.59 -30.92
CA ARG A 457 11.75 -13.78 -31.77
C ARG A 457 11.10 -13.43 -33.10
N LYS A 458 11.78 -13.70 -34.21
CA LYS A 458 11.30 -13.34 -35.54
C LYS A 458 9.93 -13.94 -35.85
N GLY A 459 9.04 -13.11 -36.36
CA GLY A 459 7.68 -13.49 -36.75
C GLY A 459 6.70 -13.60 -35.59
N SER A 460 7.10 -13.40 -34.33
CA SER A 460 6.14 -13.25 -33.23
C SER A 460 5.70 -11.78 -33.06
N ALA A 461 4.61 -11.58 -32.31
CA ALA A 461 4.16 -10.26 -31.89
C ALA A 461 3.68 -10.30 -30.44
N ILE A 462 3.92 -9.21 -29.71
CA ILE A 462 3.46 -9.02 -28.33
C ILE A 462 2.39 -7.93 -28.28
N PHE A 463 1.33 -8.18 -27.50
CA PHE A 463 0.13 -7.36 -27.40
C PHE A 463 -0.22 -7.09 -25.94
N TRP A 464 -0.68 -5.87 -25.66
CA TRP A 464 -1.22 -5.43 -24.37
C TRP A 464 -2.17 -4.24 -24.56
N TYR A 465 -3.07 -4.04 -23.59
CA TYR A 465 -3.88 -2.83 -23.50
C TYR A 465 -3.09 -1.75 -22.74
N ASN A 466 -3.14 -0.49 -23.20
CA ASN A 466 -2.49 0.63 -22.51
C ASN A 466 -3.45 1.41 -21.60
N LEU A 467 -4.76 1.13 -21.68
CA LEU A 467 -5.80 1.80 -20.90
C LEU A 467 -6.57 0.78 -20.06
N HIS A 468 -7.02 1.22 -18.89
CA HIS A 468 -8.09 0.58 -18.13
C HIS A 468 -9.41 0.64 -18.91
N THR A 469 -10.41 -0.15 -18.52
CA THR A 469 -11.73 -0.06 -19.16
C THR A 469 -12.44 1.26 -18.84
N SER A 470 -12.03 1.95 -17.77
CA SER A 470 -12.40 3.34 -17.47
C SER A 470 -11.92 4.37 -18.50
N GLY A 471 -10.96 4.02 -19.37
CA GLY A 471 -10.30 4.93 -20.32
C GLY A 471 -9.06 5.65 -19.76
N ASN A 472 -8.76 5.49 -18.47
CA ASN A 472 -7.51 5.97 -17.87
C ASN A 472 -6.31 5.17 -18.39
N THR A 473 -5.12 5.79 -18.42
CA THR A 473 -3.88 5.09 -18.82
C THR A 473 -3.43 4.15 -17.70
N ASP A 474 -3.13 2.89 -18.05
CA ASP A 474 -2.60 1.90 -17.12
C ASP A 474 -1.08 2.09 -17.01
N PHE A 475 -0.65 2.73 -15.92
CA PHE A 475 0.77 3.04 -15.69
C PHE A 475 1.64 1.79 -15.52
N ARG A 476 1.04 0.63 -15.21
CA ARG A 476 1.74 -0.66 -15.11
C ARG A 476 2.23 -1.14 -16.48
N MET A 477 1.70 -0.57 -17.57
CA MET A 477 2.12 -0.83 -18.96
C MET A 477 3.35 -0.02 -19.41
N ALA A 478 4.03 0.64 -18.48
CA ALA A 478 5.37 1.16 -18.70
C ALA A 478 6.32 0.04 -19.16
N HIS A 479 6.98 0.26 -20.29
CA HIS A 479 7.87 -0.74 -20.87
C HIS A 479 9.08 -0.10 -21.55
N ALA A 480 10.11 -0.90 -21.81
CA ALA A 480 11.34 -0.47 -22.45
C ALA A 480 11.90 -1.52 -23.41
N SER A 481 12.82 -1.10 -24.29
CA SER A 481 13.66 -2.01 -25.08
C SER A 481 15.08 -1.99 -24.53
N CYS A 482 15.53 -3.13 -24.01
CA CYS A 482 16.91 -3.38 -23.62
C CYS A 482 17.88 -3.08 -24.78
N PRO A 483 19.13 -2.67 -24.48
CA PRO A 483 20.17 -2.54 -25.50
C PRO A 483 20.38 -3.84 -26.30
N VAL A 484 20.55 -3.72 -27.61
CA VAL A 484 21.05 -4.84 -28.43
C VAL A 484 22.54 -5.03 -28.15
N LEU A 485 22.95 -6.23 -27.74
CA LEU A 485 24.35 -6.57 -27.50
C LEU A 485 25.01 -7.15 -28.76
N LEU A 486 24.27 -7.96 -29.52
CA LEU A 486 24.76 -8.56 -30.76
C LEU A 486 23.63 -8.71 -31.79
N GLY A 487 23.89 -8.27 -33.02
CA GLY A 487 22.93 -8.26 -34.13
C GLY A 487 22.20 -6.93 -34.27
N TYR A 488 20.93 -7.00 -34.69
CA TYR A 488 20.06 -5.83 -34.89
C TYR A 488 18.60 -6.22 -34.63
N LYS A 489 17.84 -5.33 -33.98
CA LYS A 489 16.41 -5.52 -33.69
C LYS A 489 15.58 -4.69 -34.67
N TRP A 490 14.81 -5.36 -35.54
CA TRP A 490 13.71 -4.72 -36.26
C TRP A 490 12.39 -5.03 -35.56
N ILE A 491 11.60 -4.00 -35.29
CA ILE A 491 10.21 -4.14 -34.86
C ILE A 491 9.29 -3.33 -35.77
N ALA A 492 8.01 -3.66 -35.76
CA ALA A 492 6.96 -2.77 -36.23
C ALA A 492 5.82 -2.70 -35.21
N THR A 493 5.27 -1.51 -35.00
CA THR A 493 4.27 -1.24 -33.96
C THR A 493 3.00 -0.67 -34.58
N TYR A 494 1.84 -1.25 -34.25
CA TYR A 494 0.54 -0.60 -34.33
C TYR A 494 0.16 -0.08 -32.95
N TRP A 495 -0.29 1.17 -32.91
CA TRP A 495 -1.00 1.76 -31.79
C TRP A 495 -2.49 1.88 -32.16
N VAL A 496 -3.38 1.51 -31.24
CA VAL A 496 -4.83 1.43 -31.50
C VAL A 496 -5.56 2.59 -30.80
N LEU A 497 -5.99 3.59 -31.56
CA LEU A 497 -6.68 4.78 -31.06
C LEU A 497 -8.03 4.42 -30.40
N HIS A 498 -8.19 4.83 -29.13
CA HIS A 498 -9.33 4.50 -28.28
C HIS A 498 -10.67 4.98 -28.86
N GLN A 499 -10.71 6.17 -29.46
CA GLN A 499 -11.94 6.78 -30.02
C GLN A 499 -12.66 5.92 -31.09
N HIS A 500 -11.97 4.97 -31.73
CA HIS A 500 -12.56 4.05 -32.72
C HIS A 500 -13.08 2.74 -32.08
N GLN A 501 -12.81 2.50 -30.79
CA GLN A 501 -13.05 1.22 -30.12
C GLN A 501 -14.35 1.17 -29.30
N THR A 502 -15.23 2.17 -29.38
CA THR A 502 -16.43 2.32 -28.55
C THR A 502 -17.33 1.06 -28.46
N PHE A 503 -17.39 0.23 -29.51
CA PHE A 503 -18.18 -1.02 -29.56
C PHE A 503 -17.34 -2.31 -29.45
N ARG A 504 -16.05 -2.16 -29.14
CA ARG A 504 -14.99 -3.19 -29.25
C ARG A 504 -14.19 -3.30 -27.95
N PHE A 505 -13.96 -2.17 -27.28
CA PHE A 505 -13.37 -2.00 -25.96
C PHE A 505 -14.35 -1.19 -25.07
N PRO A 506 -15.43 -1.82 -24.56
CA PRO A 506 -16.45 -1.13 -23.78
C PRO A 506 -15.99 -0.88 -22.33
N CYS A 507 -16.42 0.23 -21.74
CA CYS A 507 -16.20 0.51 -20.33
C CYS A 507 -16.96 -0.47 -19.43
N ILE A 508 -16.29 -1.00 -18.39
CA ILE A 508 -16.90 -1.89 -17.41
C ILE A 508 -17.15 -1.11 -16.11
N PRO A 509 -18.40 -1.03 -15.62
CA PRO A 509 -18.67 -0.44 -14.31
C PRO A 509 -17.97 -1.22 -13.20
N ASN A 510 -17.32 -0.51 -12.29
CA ASN A 510 -16.51 -1.06 -11.18
C ASN A 510 -15.23 -1.81 -11.63
N ASP A 511 -14.51 -1.29 -12.62
CA ASP A 511 -13.07 -1.53 -12.77
C ASP A 511 -12.37 -0.98 -11.51
N LEU A 512 -12.01 -1.87 -10.56
CA LEU A 512 -11.65 -1.50 -9.18
C LEU A 512 -10.29 -0.78 -9.03
N TYR A 513 -9.49 -0.74 -10.09
CA TYR A 513 -8.23 0.00 -10.12
C TYR A 513 -8.51 1.49 -10.43
N THR A 514 -8.98 2.22 -9.42
CA THR A 514 -9.35 3.64 -9.57
C THR A 514 -8.28 4.59 -9.03
N THR A 515 -7.40 5.09 -9.90
CA THR A 515 -6.75 6.41 -9.84
C THR A 515 -5.76 6.74 -8.72
N HIS A 516 -5.84 6.18 -7.51
CA HIS A 516 -4.84 6.44 -6.46
C HIS A 516 -3.54 5.67 -6.72
N ASP A 517 -3.63 4.37 -7.02
CA ASP A 517 -2.48 3.57 -7.44
C ASP A 517 -1.83 4.17 -8.70
N ASP A 518 -2.64 4.60 -9.67
CA ASP A 518 -2.18 5.23 -10.92
C ASP A 518 -1.40 6.53 -10.69
N LEU A 519 -1.87 7.39 -9.77
CA LEU A 519 -1.18 8.63 -9.42
C LEU A 519 0.19 8.36 -8.79
N TYR A 520 0.31 7.30 -7.99
CA TYR A 520 1.59 6.86 -7.44
C TYR A 520 2.49 6.30 -8.57
N LEU A 521 1.98 5.37 -9.36
CA LEU A 521 2.69 4.74 -10.48
C LEU A 521 3.17 5.76 -11.54
N LYS A 522 2.45 6.87 -11.74
CA LYS A 522 2.82 7.97 -12.64
C LYS A 522 4.20 8.57 -12.32
N GLU A 523 4.57 8.66 -11.05
CA GLU A 523 5.90 9.13 -10.61
C GLU A 523 7.00 8.09 -10.85
N TYR A 524 6.66 6.81 -11.00
CA TYR A 524 7.62 5.75 -11.34
C TYR A 524 7.98 5.70 -12.83
N VAL A 525 7.07 6.07 -13.73
CA VAL A 525 7.33 5.93 -15.19
C VAL A 525 8.20 7.04 -15.77
N VAL A 526 8.18 8.25 -15.20
CA VAL A 526 9.08 9.33 -15.60
C VAL A 526 10.50 9.03 -15.08
N ILE A 527 11.52 9.23 -15.93
CA ILE A 527 12.94 9.09 -15.57
C ILE A 527 13.63 10.46 -15.64
N PRO A 528 13.84 11.16 -14.50
CA PRO A 528 14.72 12.32 -14.44
C PRO A 528 16.21 11.91 -14.41
N GLU A 529 16.55 10.80 -13.75
CA GLU A 529 17.94 10.47 -13.39
C GLU A 529 18.86 10.23 -14.61
N LEU A 530 18.35 9.59 -15.68
CA LEU A 530 19.09 9.37 -16.93
C LEU A 530 19.13 10.60 -17.86
N GLN A 531 18.78 11.79 -17.36
CA GLN A 531 19.00 13.07 -18.04
C GLN A 531 20.20 13.85 -17.48
N GLN A 532 20.88 13.34 -16.44
CA GLN A 532 21.95 14.06 -15.71
C GLN A 532 23.30 13.29 -15.60
N GLN A 533 23.53 12.29 -16.47
CA GLN A 533 24.83 11.62 -16.69
C GLN A 533 25.16 11.57 -18.18
#